data_AF-A0A809QLQ1-F1
#
_entry.id   AF-A0A809QLQ1-F1
#
_cell.length_a   1.000
_cell.length_b   1.000
_cell.length_c   1.000
_cell.angle_alpha   90.00
_cell.angle_beta   90.00
_cell.angle_gamma   90.00
#
_symmetry.space_group_name_H-M   'P 1'
#
loop_
_entity.id
_entity.type
_entity.pdbx_description
1 polymer ?
#
loop_
_entity_poly.entity_id
_entity_poly.type
_entity_poly.pdbx_seq_one_letter_code
_entity_poly.pdbx_strand_id
1 'polypeptide(L)' 'MLEQLQAYSPEYGFTVKVVDVDQDDEVLALYDELVPVLVGQKEGQSQQRICHYYLDPAALKAFFHA' A
#
# COMPACT_ATOMS: atom_id res chain seq x y z
N MET A 1 -0.95 -9.06 -4.91
CA MET A 1 -0.59 -8.23 -3.74
C MET A 1 -1.74 -8.13 -2.73
N LEU A 2 -2.94 -7.67 -3.12
CA LEU A 2 -4.08 -7.48 -2.22
C LEU A 2 -4.44 -8.73 -1.39
N GLU A 3 -4.57 -9.90 -2.01
CA GLU A 3 -4.88 -11.15 -1.32
C GLU A 3 -3.82 -11.51 -0.27
N GLN A 4 -2.54 -11.34 -0.58
CA GLN A 4 -1.44 -11.58 0.36
C GLN A 4 -1.46 -10.59 1.52
N LEU A 5 -1.85 -9.33 1.26
CA LEU A 5 -1.97 -8.31 2.30
C LEU A 5 -3.09 -8.68 3.29
N GLN A 6 -4.24 -9.19 2.82
CA GLN A 6 -5.37 -9.56 3.69
C GLN A 6 -4.99 -10.56 4.80
N ALA A 7 -4.00 -11.43 4.57
CA ALA A 7 -3.51 -12.37 5.57
C ALA A 7 -2.93 -11.69 6.82
N TYR A 8 -2.53 -10.42 6.73
CA TYR A 8 -1.97 -9.63 7.84
C TYR A 8 -3.02 -8.82 8.59
N SER A 9 -4.25 -8.72 8.08
CA SER A 9 -5.33 -7.95 8.72
C SER A 9 -5.64 -8.38 10.15
N PRO A 10 -5.63 -9.69 10.52
CA PRO A 10 -5.88 -10.11 11.90
C PRO A 10 -4.79 -9.66 12.90
N GLU A 11 -3.55 -9.48 12.44
CA GLU A 11 -2.41 -9.12 13.29
C GLU A 11 -2.33 -7.60 13.53
N TYR A 12 -2.50 -6.80 12.47
CA TYR A 12 -2.24 -5.35 12.54
C TYR A 12 -3.51 -4.48 12.48
N GLY A 13 -4.67 -5.03 12.12
CA GLY A 13 -5.94 -4.30 12.15
C GLY A 13 -5.97 -3.06 11.26
N PHE A 14 -5.90 -3.22 9.93
CA PHE A 14 -5.93 -2.12 8.97
C PHE A 14 -7.10 -2.24 7.98
N THR A 15 -7.45 -1.12 7.34
CA THR A 15 -8.38 -1.08 6.21
C THR A 15 -7.62 -0.96 4.90
N VAL A 16 -8.19 -1.45 3.79
CA VAL A 16 -7.60 -1.30 2.45
C VAL A 16 -8.58 -0.59 1.53
N LYS A 17 -8.09 0.46 0.86
CA LYS A 17 -8.77 1.11 -0.27
C LYS A 17 -8.01 0.76 -1.54
N VAL A 18 -8.70 0.19 -2.52
CA VAL A 18 -8.15 -0.01 -3.87
C VAL A 18 -8.47 1.22 -4.69
N VAL A 19 -7.46 1.77 -5.36
CA VAL A 19 -7.57 2.91 -6.26
C VAL A 19 -7.14 2.45 -7.64
N ASP A 20 -7.98 2.72 -8.64
CA ASP A 20 -7.62 2.52 -10.04
C ASP A 20 -6.79 3.72 -10.49
N VAL A 21 -5.55 3.47 -10.91
CA VAL A 21 -4.60 4.54 -11.27
C VAL A 21 -5.04 5.28 -12.52
N ASP A 22 -5.74 4.61 -13.44
CA ASP A 22 -6.20 5.20 -14.71
C ASP A 22 -7.37 6.19 -14.51
N GLN A 23 -7.94 6.26 -13.30
CA GLN A 23 -9.10 7.09 -12.97
C GLN A 23 -8.74 8.36 -12.17
N ASP A 24 -7.48 8.54 -11.81
CA ASP A 24 -7.01 9.68 -11.00
C ASP A 24 -5.70 10.22 -11.59
N ASP A 25 -5.73 11.39 -12.22
CA ASP A 25 -4.58 12.00 -12.90
C ASP A 25 -3.38 12.21 -11.97
N GLU A 26 -3.62 12.51 -10.69
CA GLU A 26 -2.53 12.71 -9.71
C GLU A 26 -1.86 11.36 -9.38
N VAL A 27 -2.65 10.30 -9.22
CA VAL A 27 -2.15 8.95 -8.96
C VAL A 27 -1.47 8.38 -10.21
N LEU A 28 -2.03 8.60 -11.40
CA LEU A 28 -1.46 8.20 -12.69
C LEU A 28 -0.08 8.83 -12.90
N ALA A 29 0.05 10.14 -12.65
CA ALA A 29 1.33 10.83 -12.77
C ALA A 29 2.41 10.32 -11.78
N LEU A 30 2.00 9.78 -10.63
CA LEU A 30 2.90 9.24 -9.62
C LEU A 30 3.35 7.81 -9.91
N TYR A 31 2.44 6.98 -10.43
CA TYR A 31 2.66 5.53 -10.50
C TYR A 31 2.62 4.95 -11.90
N ASP A 32 1.82 5.48 -12.83
CA ASP A 32 1.76 5.00 -14.23
C ASP A 32 1.75 3.45 -14.30
N GLU A 33 2.70 2.83 -15.01
CA GLU A 33 2.82 1.36 -15.11
C GLU A 33 3.44 0.66 -13.86
N LEU A 34 3.70 1.35 -12.75
CA LEU A 34 4.28 0.80 -11.52
C LEU A 34 3.27 -0.02 -10.69
N VAL A 35 2.15 -0.44 -11.26
CA VAL A 35 1.08 -1.14 -10.55
C VAL A 35 1.33 -2.65 -10.41
N PRO A 36 0.89 -3.29 -9.30
CA PRO A 36 0.29 -2.69 -8.11
C PRO A 36 1.33 -1.99 -7.20
N VAL A 37 0.97 -0.84 -6.63
CA VAL A 37 1.74 -0.12 -5.59
C VAL A 37 1.02 -0.22 -4.25
N LEU A 38 1.76 -0.53 -3.18
CA LEU A 38 1.24 -0.46 -1.82
C LEU A 38 1.71 0.81 -1.13
N VAL A 39 0.76 1.60 -0.65
CA VAL A 39 1.00 2.82 0.12
C VAL A 39 0.35 2.65 1.50
N GLY A 40 1.09 2.98 2.55
CA GLY A 40 0.61 2.99 3.93
C GLY A 40 0.40 4.40 4.44
N GLN A 41 -0.60 4.58 5.30
CA GLN A 41 -0.84 5.83 6.01
C GLN A 41 -1.22 5.53 7.46
N LYS A 42 -0.55 6.19 8.40
CA LYS A 42 -0.92 6.18 9.82
C LYS A 42 -1.67 7.47 10.16
N GLU A 43 -2.50 7.43 11.20
CA GLU A 43 -3.21 8.61 11.66
C GLU A 43 -2.22 9.75 11.99
N GLY A 44 -2.48 10.94 11.45
CA GLY A 44 -1.60 12.10 11.61
C GLY A 44 -0.28 12.05 10.83
N GLN A 45 -0.07 11.06 9.95
CA GLN A 45 1.14 10.94 9.12
C GLN A 45 0.82 11.03 7.63
N SER A 46 1.81 11.48 6.85
CA SER A 46 1.76 11.45 5.40
C SER A 46 1.80 10.01 4.87
N GLN A 47 1.29 9.82 3.66
CA GLN A 47 1.38 8.57 2.94
C GLN A 47 2.85 8.20 2.63
N GLN A 48 3.17 6.92 2.71
CA GLN A 48 4.47 6.39 2.34
C GLN A 48 4.33 5.13 1.48
N ARG A 49 5.12 5.04 0.40
CA ARG A 49 5.16 3.84 -0.43
C ARG A 49 5.92 2.73 0.31
N ILE A 50 5.29 1.57 0.43
CA ILE A 50 5.85 0.39 1.11
C ILE A 50 6.57 -0.51 0.09
N CYS A 51 5.89 -0.89 -0.99
CA CYS A 51 6.43 -1.76 -2.04
C CYS A 51 5.62 -1.62 -3.35
N HIS A 52 6.11 -2.22 -4.43
CA HIS A 52 5.41 -2.29 -5.72
C HIS A 52 5.63 -3.64 -6.40
N TYR A 53 4.79 -3.98 -7.38
CA TYR A 53 4.70 -5.26 -8.11
C TYR A 53 4.36 -6.49 -7.23
N TYR A 54 5.12 -6.71 -6.16
CA TYR A 54 4.94 -7.81 -5.22
C TYR A 54 4.85 -7.28 -3.79
N LEU A 55 4.14 -8.01 -2.93
CA LEU A 55 4.13 -7.69 -1.51
C LEU A 55 5.51 -7.97 -0.93
N ASP A 56 6.08 -7.01 -0.20
CA ASP A 56 7.28 -7.20 0.60
C ASP A 56 6.88 -7.34 2.08
N PRO A 57 6.89 -8.56 2.64
CA PRO A 57 6.54 -8.79 4.04
C PRO A 57 7.47 -8.05 5.03
N ALA A 58 8.74 -7.87 4.68
CA ALA A 58 9.70 -7.21 5.57
C ALA A 58 9.42 -5.70 5.63
N ALA A 59 9.21 -5.07 4.47
CA ALA A 59 8.83 -3.65 4.40
C ALA A 59 7.46 -3.40 5.05
N LEU A 60 6.49 -4.29 4.85
CA LEU A 60 5.17 -4.19 5.49
C LEU A 60 5.27 -4.22 7.02
N LYS A 61 6.04 -5.18 7.56
CA LYS A 61 6.25 -5.27 9.01
C LYS A 61 6.98 -4.04 9.54
N ALA A 62 8.02 -3.59 8.85
CA ALA A 62 8.74 -2.36 9.22
C ALA A 62 7.80 -1.16 9.29
N PHE A 63 6.87 -1.01 8.33
CA PHE A 63 5.85 0.04 8.37
C PHE A 63 5.00 -0.04 9.65
N PHE A 64 4.55 -1.21 10.09
CA PHE A 64 3.74 -1.33 11.31
C PHE A 64 4.55 -1.08 12.60
N HIS A 65 5.85 -1.39 12.61
CA HIS A 65 6.71 -1.24 13.79
C HIS A 65 7.41 0.12 13.92
N ALA A 66 7.38 0.97 12.89
CA ALA A 66 7.95 2.33 12.90
C ALA A 66 7.06 3.35 13.63
#